data_AF-A0A3A0D7J9-F1
#
_entry.id   AF-A0A3A0D7J9-F1
#
_cell.length_a   1.000
_cell.length_b   1.000
_cell.length_c   1.000
_cell.angle_alpha   90.00
_cell.angle_beta   90.00
_cell.angle_gamma   90.00
#
_symmetry.space_group_name_H-M   'P 1'
#
loop_
_entity.id
_entity.type
_entity.pdbx_description
1 polymer ?
#
loop_
_entity_poly.entity_id
_entity_poly.type
_entity_poly.pdbx_seq_one_letter_code
_entity_poly.pdbx_strand_id
1 'polypeptide(L)'
;MLLEHEIAPCSRQCAVTGRPFGRGEVYFSELRIDHGVVLRRDFSAANWAGPSDGGIAWWRSRTPELDAARPKLAPQDVLLNLFAELDSQPLEAEFRYLLGLLLIRRRLVKLEETRCDASGQVLLLDCPRRNEQFELRVVEPA
;
A
#
# COMPACT_ATOMS: atom_id res chain seq x y z
N MET A 1 -3.96 -7.05 -17.34
CA MET A 1 -3.29 -8.22 -16.77
C MET A 1 -2.47 -7.73 -15.58
N LEU A 2 -2.99 -7.84 -14.35
CA LEU A 2 -2.15 -7.67 -13.17
C LEU A 2 -1.17 -8.83 -13.19
N LEU A 3 0.13 -8.57 -13.34
CA LEU A 3 1.11 -9.61 -13.09
C LEU A 3 1.08 -9.90 -11.58
N GLU A 4 0.66 -11.10 -11.22
CA GLU A 4 0.81 -11.64 -9.87
C GLU A 4 2.30 -11.90 -9.62
N HIS A 5 3.03 -10.85 -9.28
CA HIS A 5 4.42 -10.98 -8.85
C HIS A 5 4.46 -11.19 -7.34
N GLU A 6 4.96 -12.35 -6.91
CA GLU A 6 5.27 -12.56 -5.50
C GLU A 6 6.42 -11.64 -5.08
N ILE A 7 6.13 -10.72 -4.15
CA ILE A 7 7.14 -9.83 -3.58
C ILE A 7 7.59 -10.41 -2.25
N ALA A 8 8.90 -10.69 -2.13
CA ALA A 8 9.48 -11.20 -0.90
C ALA A 8 9.25 -10.25 0.30
N PRO A 9 9.10 -10.79 1.53
CA PRO A 9 9.03 -9.97 2.74
C PRO A 9 10.33 -9.16 2.95
N CYS A 10 10.25 -8.15 3.80
CA CYS A 10 11.44 -7.37 4.21
C CYS A 10 12.50 -8.31 4.80
N SER A 11 13.72 -8.24 4.27
CA SER A 11 14.87 -9.03 4.73
C SER A 11 15.35 -8.61 6.12
N ARG A 12 14.95 -7.41 6.57
CA ARG A 12 15.36 -6.79 7.85
C ARG A 12 16.87 -6.57 8.00
N GLN A 13 17.61 -6.60 6.91
CA GLN A 13 19.05 -6.36 6.87
C GLN A 13 19.41 -5.53 5.65
N CYS A 14 20.51 -4.79 5.74
CA CYS A 14 21.02 -4.02 4.63
C CYS A 14 21.63 -4.95 3.57
N ALA A 15 21.17 -4.85 2.32
CA ALA A 15 21.65 -5.62 1.18
C ALA A 15 23.14 -5.37 0.85
N VAL A 16 23.69 -4.22 1.25
CA VAL A 16 25.10 -3.87 1.02
C VAL A 16 26.02 -4.43 2.10
N THR A 17 25.61 -4.34 3.37
CA THR A 17 26.49 -4.65 4.51
C THR A 17 26.15 -5.94 5.22
N GLY A 18 24.99 -6.54 4.95
CA GLY A 18 24.44 -7.66 5.71
C GLY A 18 23.99 -7.30 7.14
N ARG A 19 24.18 -6.05 7.59
CA ARG A 19 23.85 -5.63 8.95
C ARG A 19 22.33 -5.65 9.16
N PRO A 20 21.81 -6.24 10.25
CA PRO A 20 20.42 -6.10 10.64
C PRO A 20 20.03 -4.65 10.91
N PHE A 21 18.81 -4.25 10.52
CA PHE A 21 18.28 -2.94 10.87
C PHE A 21 18.01 -2.85 12.38
N GLY A 22 18.43 -1.75 12.98
CA GLY A 22 18.11 -1.38 14.34
C GLY A 22 16.62 -1.04 14.51
N ARG A 23 16.22 -0.78 15.74
CA ARG A 23 14.84 -0.38 16.09
C ARG A 23 14.60 1.08 15.70
N GLY A 24 13.41 1.39 15.19
CA GLY A 24 13.09 2.72 14.69
C GLY A 24 13.98 3.18 13.53
N GLU A 25 14.80 2.29 12.95
CA GLU A 25 15.75 2.63 11.91
C GLU A 25 15.02 2.87 10.58
N VAL A 26 15.40 3.96 9.89
CA VAL A 26 14.93 4.25 8.54
C VAL A 26 15.69 3.38 7.55
N TYR A 27 14.95 2.74 6.66
CA TYR A 27 15.49 1.95 5.57
C TYR A 27 14.69 2.20 4.29
N PHE A 28 15.28 1.84 3.17
CA PHE A 28 14.68 1.96 1.84
C PHE A 28 14.59 0.58 1.22
N SER A 29 13.46 0.28 0.59
CA SER A 29 13.28 -0.96 -0.17
C SER A 29 13.19 -0.61 -1.64
N GLU A 30 13.83 -1.41 -2.48
CA GLU A 30 13.78 -1.33 -3.94
C GLU A 30 13.28 -2.67 -4.50
N LEU A 31 12.43 -2.60 -5.52
CA LEU A 31 12.06 -3.73 -6.37
C LEU A 31 12.74 -3.64 -7.72
N ARG A 32 13.23 -4.78 -8.20
CA ARG A 32 13.79 -4.96 -9.54
C ARG A 32 13.27 -6.23 -10.16
N ILE A 33 13.22 -6.27 -11.49
CA ILE A 33 12.99 -7.51 -12.23
C ILE A 33 14.35 -8.05 -12.66
N ASP A 34 14.63 -9.29 -12.28
CA ASP A 34 15.81 -10.03 -12.70
C ASP A 34 15.38 -11.39 -13.23
N HIS A 35 15.70 -11.69 -14.50
CA HIS A 35 15.27 -12.90 -15.20
C HIS A 35 13.77 -13.24 -15.05
N GLY A 36 12.91 -12.22 -15.02
CA GLY A 36 11.45 -12.39 -14.86
C GLY A 36 10.97 -12.55 -13.41
N VAL A 37 11.88 -12.52 -12.44
CA VAL A 37 11.57 -12.61 -11.01
C VAL A 37 11.65 -11.23 -10.36
N VAL A 38 10.69 -10.90 -9.50
CA VAL A 38 10.73 -9.67 -8.71
C VAL A 38 11.61 -9.86 -7.49
N LEU A 39 12.71 -9.12 -7.44
CA LEU A 39 13.66 -9.11 -6.34
C LEU A 39 13.47 -7.87 -5.50
N ARG A 40 13.37 -8.07 -4.18
CA ARG A 40 13.40 -7.00 -3.18
C ARG A 40 14.78 -6.88 -2.55
N ARG A 41 15.32 -5.67 -2.50
CA ARG A 41 16.53 -5.35 -1.73
C ARG A 41 16.23 -4.22 -0.74
N ASP A 42 16.70 -4.36 0.48
CA ASP A 42 16.53 -3.36 1.53
C ASP A 42 17.87 -2.70 1.86
N PHE A 43 17.90 -1.38 2.01
CA PHE A 43 19.10 -0.58 2.22
C PHE A 43 18.93 0.25 3.48
N SER A 44 19.94 0.25 4.37
CA SER A 44 19.98 1.22 5.47
C SER A 44 20.05 2.63 4.88
N ALA A 45 19.55 3.65 5.58
CA ALA A 45 19.64 5.03 5.09
C ALA A 45 21.06 5.44 4.65
N ALA A 46 22.10 5.00 5.35
CA ALA A 46 23.50 5.30 5.02
C ALA A 46 24.02 4.64 3.73
N ASN A 47 23.35 3.58 3.25
CA ASN A 47 23.73 2.82 2.05
C ASN A 47 22.70 2.99 0.92
N TRP A 48 21.75 3.92 1.07
CA TRP A 48 20.77 4.21 0.04
C TRP A 48 21.30 5.32 -0.87
N ALA A 49 21.68 4.95 -2.09
CA ALA A 49 22.16 5.89 -3.11
C ALA A 49 21.03 6.46 -4.00
N GLY A 50 19.77 6.15 -3.69
CA GLY A 50 18.63 6.37 -4.57
C GLY A 50 18.23 5.11 -5.35
N PRO A 51 17.12 5.17 -6.10
CA PRO A 51 16.70 4.07 -6.95
C PRO A 51 17.77 3.80 -8.00
N SER A 52 18.10 2.51 -8.18
CA SER A 52 19.04 2.06 -9.18
C SER A 52 18.42 2.07 -10.58
N ASP A 53 19.26 2.12 -11.59
CA ASP A 53 18.82 1.96 -12.97
C ASP A 53 18.19 0.57 -13.17
N GLY A 54 17.02 0.55 -13.81
CA GLY A 54 16.16 -0.64 -13.90
C GLY A 54 15.35 -1.00 -12.64
N GLY A 55 15.34 -0.13 -11.61
CA GLY A 55 14.41 -0.21 -10.48
C GLY A 55 12.96 0.03 -10.94
N ILE A 56 12.04 -0.88 -10.59
CA ILE A 56 10.62 -0.76 -10.96
C ILE A 56 9.78 -0.04 -9.90
N ALA A 57 10.23 -0.06 -8.64
CA ALA A 57 9.59 0.65 -7.54
C ALA A 57 10.55 0.80 -6.36
N TRP A 58 10.34 1.81 -5.54
CA TRP A 58 11.03 1.96 -4.26
C TRP A 58 10.15 2.65 -3.23
N TRP A 59 10.42 2.42 -1.95
CA TRP A 59 9.74 3.13 -0.87
C TRP A 59 10.63 3.26 0.36
N ARG A 60 10.39 4.34 1.12
CA ARG A 60 11.00 4.57 2.43
C ARG A 60 10.15 3.89 3.51
N SER A 61 10.81 3.26 4.47
CA SER A 61 10.18 2.59 5.60
C SER A 61 10.93 2.88 6.90
N ARG A 62 10.31 2.51 8.03
CA ARG A 62 10.95 2.52 9.34
C ARG A 62 10.69 1.18 10.03
N THR A 63 11.69 0.60 10.67
CA THR A 63 11.47 -0.58 11.51
C THR A 63 10.61 -0.21 12.72
N PRO A 64 9.74 -1.11 13.20
CA PRO A 64 8.93 -0.83 14.38
C PRO A 64 9.81 -0.51 15.60
N GLU A 65 9.39 0.45 16.41
CA GLU A 65 9.85 0.62 17.79
C GLU A 65 9.11 -0.39 18.69
N LEU A 66 9.70 -0.80 19.83
CA LEU A 66 9.06 -1.80 20.70
C LEU A 66 7.71 -1.33 21.25
N ASP A 67 7.62 -0.04 21.57
CA ASP A 67 6.49 0.55 22.31
C ASP A 67 5.67 1.54 21.48
N ALA A 68 5.87 1.55 20.15
CA ALA A 68 4.97 2.30 19.28
C ALA A 68 3.60 1.61 19.32
N ALA A 69 2.72 2.11 20.18
CA ALA A 69 1.32 1.72 20.21
C ALA A 69 0.78 1.86 18.78
N ARG A 70 0.40 0.73 18.17
CA ARG A 70 -0.23 0.79 16.84
C ARG A 70 -1.49 1.64 17.00
N PRO A 71 -1.69 2.67 16.16
CA PRO A 71 -2.90 3.47 16.23
C PRO A 71 -4.10 2.52 16.15
N LYS A 72 -4.96 2.58 17.17
CA LYS A 72 -6.15 1.76 17.23
C LYS A 72 -7.15 2.38 16.26
N LEU A 73 -7.35 1.73 15.13
CA LEU A 73 -8.36 2.14 14.16
C LEU A 73 -9.77 2.04 14.78
N ALA A 74 -10.68 2.82 14.22
CA ALA A 74 -12.10 2.71 14.51
C ALA A 74 -12.61 1.28 14.22
N PRO A 75 -13.72 0.86 14.87
CA PRO A 75 -14.40 -0.39 14.56
C PRO A 75 -14.70 -0.54 13.07
N GLN A 76 -14.75 -1.78 12.58
CA GLN A 76 -14.95 -2.06 11.15
C GLN A 76 -16.20 -1.39 10.58
N ASP A 77 -17.33 -1.47 11.30
CA ASP A 77 -18.59 -0.89 10.86
C ASP A 77 -18.51 0.64 10.78
N VAL A 78 -17.77 1.29 11.69
CA VAL A 78 -17.54 2.75 11.65
C VAL A 78 -16.74 3.13 10.41
N LEU A 79 -15.70 2.36 10.06
CA LEU A 79 -14.91 2.61 8.85
C LEU A 79 -15.72 2.40 7.57
N LEU A 80 -16.57 1.35 7.54
CA LEU A 80 -17.42 1.06 6.39
C LEU A 80 -18.52 2.11 6.20
N ASN A 81 -19.13 2.58 7.29
CA ASN A 81 -20.12 3.65 7.25
C ASN A 81 -19.49 4.95 6.75
N LEU A 82 -18.34 5.34 7.32
CA LEU A 82 -17.58 6.50 6.86
C LEU A 82 -17.24 6.40 5.37
N PHE A 83 -16.74 5.25 4.92
CA PHE A 83 -16.40 5.04 3.51
C PHE A 83 -17.60 5.22 2.56
N ALA A 84 -18.79 4.75 2.97
CA ALA A 84 -20.02 4.94 2.21
C ALA A 84 -20.52 6.39 2.24
N GLU A 85 -20.47 7.06 3.40
CA GLU A 85 -20.89 8.46 3.55
C GLU A 85 -20.05 9.42 2.70
N LEU A 86 -18.74 9.16 2.60
CA LEU A 86 -17.83 9.96 1.79
C LEU A 86 -18.12 9.91 0.28
N ASP A 87 -18.95 8.99 -0.22
CA ASP A 87 -19.33 8.93 -1.64
C ASP A 87 -20.01 10.22 -2.13
N SER A 88 -20.79 10.82 -1.23
CA SER A 88 -21.53 12.06 -1.49
C SER A 88 -20.70 13.33 -1.30
N GLN A 89 -19.39 13.22 -1.02
CA GLN A 89 -18.52 14.34 -0.64
C GLN A 89 -17.31 14.44 -1.58
N PRO A 90 -17.44 15.10 -2.75
CA PRO A 90 -16.37 15.19 -3.75
C PRO A 90 -15.07 15.81 -3.23
N LEU A 91 -15.15 16.73 -2.26
CA LEU A 91 -13.98 17.35 -1.64
C LEU A 91 -13.15 16.37 -0.80
N GLU A 92 -13.75 15.24 -0.39
CA GLU A 92 -13.10 14.20 0.41
C GLU A 92 -12.68 12.99 -0.45
N ALA A 93 -12.65 13.15 -1.78
CA ALA A 93 -12.35 12.04 -2.70
C ALA A 93 -10.99 11.39 -2.43
N GLU A 94 -9.97 12.18 -2.11
CA GLU A 94 -8.64 11.69 -1.72
C GLU A 94 -8.71 10.86 -0.43
N PHE A 95 -9.38 11.37 0.60
CA PHE A 95 -9.53 10.65 1.87
C PHE A 95 -10.30 9.35 1.68
N ARG A 96 -11.39 9.38 0.89
CA ARG A 96 -12.16 8.19 0.55
C ARG A 96 -11.33 7.15 -0.20
N TYR A 97 -10.50 7.60 -1.14
CA TYR A 97 -9.58 6.73 -1.86
C TYR A 97 -8.59 6.04 -0.90
N LEU A 98 -7.93 6.80 -0.03
CA LEU A 98 -7.02 6.25 0.98
C LEU A 98 -7.71 5.29 1.95
N LEU A 99 -8.93 5.60 2.39
CA LEU A 99 -9.74 4.73 3.23
C LEU A 99 -10.11 3.44 2.50
N GLY A 100 -10.51 3.52 1.23
CA GLY A 100 -10.79 2.36 0.39
C GLY A 100 -9.58 1.43 0.26
N LEU A 101 -8.39 1.97 -0.02
CA LEU A 101 -7.14 1.20 -0.05
C LEU A 101 -6.84 0.53 1.30
N LEU A 102 -7.10 1.22 2.41
CA LEU A 102 -6.96 0.66 3.75
C LEU A 102 -7.94 -0.51 3.99
N LEU A 103 -9.19 -0.37 3.56
CA LEU A 103 -10.22 -1.42 3.69
C LEU A 103 -9.85 -2.66 2.87
N ILE A 104 -9.34 -2.48 1.64
CA ILE A 104 -8.81 -3.57 0.80
C ILE A 104 -7.65 -4.27 1.49
N ARG A 105 -6.66 -3.52 1.99
CA ARG A 105 -5.50 -4.06 2.71
C ARG A 105 -5.90 -4.87 3.95
N ARG A 106 -6.97 -4.46 4.63
CA ARG A 106 -7.54 -5.17 5.79
C ARG A 106 -8.49 -6.30 5.42
N ARG A 107 -8.74 -6.54 4.12
CA ARG A 107 -9.68 -7.54 3.58
C ARG A 107 -11.12 -7.33 4.07
N LEU A 108 -11.53 -6.09 4.31
CA LEU A 108 -12.91 -5.72 4.67
C LEU A 108 -13.80 -5.51 3.43
N VAL A 109 -13.16 -5.13 2.33
CA VAL A 109 -13.72 -5.10 0.98
C VAL A 109 -12.74 -5.82 0.05
N LYS A 110 -13.23 -6.37 -1.04
CA LYS A 110 -12.44 -7.04 -2.08
C LYS A 110 -12.42 -6.19 -3.33
N LEU A 111 -11.28 -6.09 -3.98
CA LEU A 111 -11.17 -5.49 -5.31
C LEU A 111 -11.56 -6.56 -6.34
N GLU A 112 -12.69 -6.37 -7.01
CA GLU A 112 -13.20 -7.30 -8.03
C GLU A 112 -12.71 -6.92 -9.42
N GLU A 113 -12.74 -5.63 -9.75
CA GLU A 113 -12.40 -5.13 -11.08
C GLU A 113 -11.72 -3.76 -10.99
N THR A 114 -10.83 -3.46 -11.94
CA THR A 114 -10.34 -2.11 -12.19
C THR A 114 -10.73 -1.71 -13.59
N ARG A 115 -11.55 -0.67 -13.70
CA ARG A 115 -12.01 -0.08 -14.97
C ARG A 115 -11.26 1.21 -15.26
N CYS A 116 -11.04 1.48 -16.54
CA CYS A 116 -10.50 2.75 -17.02
C CYS A 116 -11.57 3.44 -17.87
N ASP A 117 -11.86 4.70 -17.55
CA ASP A 117 -12.73 5.57 -18.32
C ASP A 117 -12.02 6.88 -18.71
N ALA A 118 -12.73 7.76 -19.42
CA ALA A 118 -12.18 9.04 -19.85
C ALA A 118 -11.77 9.97 -18.68
N SER A 119 -12.26 9.71 -17.46
CA SER A 119 -11.99 10.50 -16.26
C SER A 119 -10.96 9.84 -15.33
N GLY A 120 -10.38 8.69 -15.72
CA GLY A 120 -9.36 7.97 -14.95
C GLY A 120 -9.74 6.53 -14.60
N GLN A 121 -9.18 6.03 -13.51
CA GLN A 121 -9.39 4.65 -13.06
C GLN A 121 -10.47 4.57 -11.98
N VAL A 122 -11.30 3.51 -12.05
CA VAL A 122 -12.34 3.20 -11.07
C VAL A 122 -12.14 1.78 -10.58
N LEU A 123 -12.12 1.60 -9.26
CA LEU A 123 -12.04 0.33 -8.58
C LEU A 123 -13.45 -0.14 -8.20
N LEU A 124 -13.84 -1.34 -8.63
CA LEU A 124 -15.08 -1.97 -8.18
C LEU A 124 -14.78 -2.84 -6.97
N LEU A 125 -15.46 -2.53 -5.87
CA LEU A 125 -15.22 -3.16 -4.59
C LEU A 125 -16.45 -3.94 -4.14
N ASP A 126 -16.27 -5.18 -3.73
CA ASP A 126 -17.29 -5.99 -3.05
C ASP A 126 -17.12 -5.90 -1.54
N CYS A 127 -18.21 -5.68 -0.81
CA CYS A 127 -18.24 -5.74 0.65
C CYS A 127 -19.11 -6.91 1.13
N PRO A 128 -18.51 -8.08 1.41
CA PRO A 128 -19.27 -9.29 1.79
C PRO A 128 -20.13 -9.10 3.05
N ARG A 129 -19.67 -8.25 3.98
CA ARG A 129 -20.34 -8.02 5.26
C ARG A 129 -21.65 -7.25 5.10
N ARG A 130 -21.70 -6.31 4.14
CA ARG A 130 -22.88 -5.48 3.86
C ARG A 130 -23.71 -6.01 2.69
N ASN A 131 -23.16 -6.97 1.92
CA ASN A 131 -23.73 -7.42 0.64
C ASN A 131 -23.98 -6.23 -0.30
N GLU A 132 -22.98 -5.35 -0.40
CA GLU A 132 -23.01 -4.10 -1.15
C GLU A 132 -21.75 -3.99 -2.02
N GLN A 133 -21.88 -3.32 -3.17
CA GLN A 133 -20.77 -2.98 -4.04
C GLN A 133 -20.50 -1.48 -4.00
N PHE A 134 -19.23 -1.10 -4.13
CA PHE A 134 -18.81 0.30 -4.18
C PHE A 134 -17.98 0.56 -5.44
N GLU A 135 -18.20 1.72 -6.05
CA GLU A 135 -17.29 2.29 -7.04
C GLU A 135 -16.36 3.29 -6.34
N LEU A 136 -15.06 3.13 -6.53
CA LEU A 136 -14.06 4.00 -5.93
C LEU A 136 -13.15 4.58 -7.01
N ARG A 137 -13.24 5.89 -7.25
CA ARG A 137 -12.34 6.57 -8.17
C ARG A 137 -10.92 6.63 -7.59
N VAL A 138 -9.94 6.30 -8.43
CA VAL A 138 -8.52 6.49 -8.12
C VAL A 138 -8.21 7.98 -8.17
N VAL A 139 -7.67 8.49 -7.08
CA VAL A 139 -7.20 9.88 -6.95
C VAL A 139 -5.74 9.82 -6.53
N GLU A 140 -4.86 10.53 -7.23
CA GLU A 140 -3.48 10.69 -6.77
C GLU A 140 -3.48 11.60 -5.54
N PRO A 141 -3.07 11.12 -4.36
CA PRO A 141 -2.98 11.95 -3.17
C PRO A 141 -1.89 13.01 -3.36
N ALA A 142 -2.14 14.21 -2.83
CA ALA A 142 -1.26 15.38 -2.98
C ALA A 142 0.02 15.29 -2.13
#